data_AF-R7T3A1-F1
#
_entry.id   AF-R7T3A1-F1
#
_cell.length_a   1.000
_cell.length_b   1.000
_cell.length_c   1.000
_cell.angle_alpha   90.00
_cell.angle_beta   90.00
_cell.angle_gamma   90.00
#
_symmetry.space_group_name_H-M   'P 1'
#
loop_
_entity.id
_entity.type
_entity.pdbx_description
1 polymer ?
#
loop_
_entity_poly.entity_id
_entity_poly.type
_entity_poly.pdbx_seq_one_letter_code
_entity_poly.pdbx_strand_id
1 'polypeptide(L)'
;LRIQKQPSNSSYLRIQKQPGNSSYLRIQKQRSNSSYLKIQKQQNNTSYLRIQKQPSNSSYMRIQKQPNNSSYLRIQKQPNNGSYLRIQKQPGNSSYLRIQKQPSNSSYLRIQKQQNITSYLRI
;
A
#
# COMPACT_ATOMS: atom_id res chain seq x y z
N LEU A 1 -12.27 -4.11 -6.64
CA LEU A 1 -12.20 -5.10 -5.53
C LEU A 1 -12.11 -4.37 -4.19
N ARG A 2 -12.99 -4.72 -3.24
CA ARG A 2 -12.96 -4.23 -1.85
C ARG A 2 -12.70 -5.41 -0.92
N ILE A 3 -11.77 -5.26 0.00
CA ILE A 3 -11.47 -6.27 1.03
C ILE A 3 -11.61 -5.63 2.40
N GLN A 4 -12.37 -6.29 3.27
CA GLN A 4 -12.55 -5.91 4.67
C GLN A 4 -12.18 -7.11 5.55
N LYS A 5 -11.34 -6.87 6.56
CA LYS A 5 -10.98 -7.88 7.57
C LYS A 5 -11.38 -7.36 8.95
N GLN A 6 -12.06 -8.22 9.68
CA GLN A 6 -12.48 -8.02 11.07
C GLN A 6 -11.27 -8.13 12.03
N PRO A 7 -11.44 -7.71 13.29
CA PRO A 7 -10.38 -7.80 14.29
C PRO A 7 -9.86 -9.24 14.46
N SER A 8 -8.55 -9.38 14.63
CA SER A 8 -7.91 -10.67 14.89
C SER A 8 -6.55 -10.47 15.56
N ASN A 9 -6.07 -11.46 16.32
CA ASN A 9 -4.72 -11.39 16.91
C ASN A 9 -3.63 -11.25 15.85
N SER A 10 -3.75 -12.02 14.76
CA SER A 10 -2.86 -11.94 13.59
C SER A 10 -3.68 -11.88 12.31
N SER A 11 -3.23 -11.07 11.34
CA SER A 11 -3.85 -11.01 10.02
C SER A 11 -2.83 -11.03 8.88
N TYR A 12 -2.89 -12.06 8.04
CA TYR A 12 -2.15 -12.14 6.78
C TYR A 12 -3.07 -11.87 5.60
N LEU A 13 -2.62 -11.05 4.65
CA LEU A 13 -3.33 -10.83 3.39
C LEU A 13 -2.33 -10.70 2.25
N ARG A 14 -2.44 -11.57 1.25
CA ARG A 14 -1.72 -11.49 -0.01
C ARG A 14 -2.71 -11.25 -1.14
N ILE A 15 -2.43 -10.27 -1.98
CA ILE A 15 -3.24 -9.96 -3.16
C ILE A 15 -2.33 -9.94 -4.37
N GLN A 16 -2.70 -10.73 -5.37
CA GLN A 16 -2.10 -10.73 -6.70
C GLN A 16 -3.18 -10.34 -7.71
N LYS A 17 -2.91 -9.32 -8.52
CA LYS A 17 -3.82 -8.84 -9.56
C LYS A 17 -3.09 -8.91 -10.90
N GLN A 18 -3.72 -9.63 -11.83
CA GLN A 18 -3.28 -9.83 -13.22
C GLN A 18 -3.50 -8.56 -14.07
N PRO A 19 -2.93 -8.51 -15.30
CA PRO A 19 -3.02 -7.36 -16.19
C PRO A 19 -4.44 -6.94 -16.55
N GLY A 20 -4.62 -5.66 -16.87
CA GLY A 20 -5.89 -5.11 -17.36
C GLY A 20 -5.81 -3.61 -17.62
N ASN A 21 -6.82 -3.04 -18.28
CA ASN A 21 -6.81 -1.61 -18.59
C ASN A 21 -6.89 -0.73 -17.34
N SER A 22 -7.69 -1.14 -16.35
CA SER A 22 -7.87 -0.40 -15.10
C SER A 22 -7.98 -1.32 -13.89
N SER A 23 -7.39 -0.94 -12.76
CA SER A 23 -7.54 -1.68 -11.51
C SER A 23 -7.78 -0.80 -10.29
N TYR A 24 -8.95 -0.97 -9.67
CA TYR A 24 -9.28 -0.37 -8.38
C TYR A 24 -9.24 -1.40 -7.24
N LEU A 25 -8.43 -1.12 -6.22
CA LEU A 25 -8.34 -1.94 -5.01
C LEU A 25 -8.46 -1.08 -3.75
N ARG A 26 -9.43 -1.41 -2.89
CA ARG A 26 -9.61 -0.82 -1.56
C ARG A 26 -9.47 -1.89 -0.50
N ILE A 27 -8.61 -1.65 0.49
CA ILE A 27 -8.39 -2.57 1.61
C ILE A 27 -8.64 -1.81 2.91
N GLN A 28 -9.49 -2.39 3.76
CA GLN A 28 -9.75 -1.93 5.11
C GLN A 28 -9.43 -3.09 6.07
N LYS A 29 -8.46 -2.88 6.96
CA LYS A 29 -8.15 -3.81 8.05
C LYS A 29 -8.47 -3.15 9.39
N GLN A 30 -9.32 -3.81 10.19
CA GLN A 30 -9.57 -3.43 11.58
C GLN A 30 -8.51 -4.01 12.53
N ARG A 31 -8.56 -3.62 13.82
CA ARG A 31 -7.56 -3.85 14.87
C ARG A 31 -6.90 -5.23 14.81
N SER A 32 -5.58 -5.29 14.94
CA SER A 32 -4.86 -6.56 15.10
C SER A 32 -3.55 -6.37 15.85
N ASN A 33 -3.11 -7.34 16.66
CA ASN A 33 -1.80 -7.25 17.31
C ASN A 33 -0.67 -7.28 16.27
N SER A 34 -0.80 -8.14 15.26
CA SER A 34 0.12 -8.20 14.12
C SER A 34 -0.62 -8.21 12.78
N SER A 35 -0.11 -7.43 11.81
CA SER A 35 -0.67 -7.40 10.46
C SER A 35 0.38 -7.42 9.37
N TYR A 36 0.28 -8.43 8.50
CA TYR A 36 1.03 -8.49 7.25
C TYR A 36 0.13 -8.21 6.05
N LEU A 37 0.63 -7.42 5.11
CA LEU A 37 -0.03 -7.14 3.84
C LEU A 37 0.99 -7.13 2.70
N LYS A 38 0.81 -8.02 1.73
CA LYS A 38 1.58 -8.04 0.47
C LYS A 38 0.64 -7.84 -0.72
N ILE A 39 0.94 -6.82 -1.52
CA ILE A 39 0.19 -6.53 -2.74
C ILE A 39 1.14 -6.54 -3.91
N GLN A 40 0.82 -7.35 -4.92
CA GLN A 40 1.52 -7.42 -6.19
C GLN A 40 0.52 -7.12 -7.30
N LYS A 41 0.74 -6.03 -8.04
CA LYS A 41 -0.05 -5.67 -9.22
C LYS A 41 0.83 -5.70 -10.46
N GLN A 42 0.43 -6.50 -11.46
CA GLN A 42 1.05 -6.54 -12.79
C GLN A 42 0.30 -5.62 -13.78
N GLN A 43 1.03 -5.07 -14.76
CA GLN A 43 0.62 -4.24 -15.91
C GLN A 43 -0.83 -3.71 -15.91
N ASN A 44 -1.01 -2.40 -15.70
CA ASN A 44 -2.28 -1.75 -16.03
C ASN A 44 -2.04 -0.36 -16.63
N ASN A 45 -2.90 0.12 -17.51
CA ASN A 45 -2.84 1.52 -17.96
C ASN A 45 -3.11 2.45 -16.76
N THR A 46 -4.12 2.12 -15.94
CA THR A 46 -4.46 2.88 -14.73
C THR A 46 -4.58 2.00 -13.48
N SER A 47 -3.98 2.44 -12.36
CA SER A 47 -4.02 1.70 -11.10
C SER A 47 -4.31 2.58 -9.90
N TYR A 48 -5.47 2.36 -9.26
CA TYR A 48 -5.81 2.96 -7.97
C TYR A 48 -5.68 1.94 -6.83
N LEU A 49 -5.01 2.34 -5.76
CA LEU A 49 -4.90 1.56 -4.53
C LEU A 49 -5.10 2.45 -3.30
N ARG A 50 -6.10 2.12 -2.48
CA ARG A 50 -6.33 2.74 -1.17
C ARG A 50 -6.25 1.70 -0.08
N ILE A 51 -5.41 1.97 0.92
CA ILE A 51 -5.24 1.12 2.10
C ILE A 51 -5.52 1.94 3.35
N GLN A 52 -6.40 1.42 4.19
CA GLN A 52 -6.75 2.00 5.49
C GLN A 52 -6.53 0.93 6.57
N LYS A 53 -5.60 1.19 7.49
CA LYS A 53 -5.32 0.30 8.63
C LYS A 53 -5.63 1.03 9.94
N GLN A 54 -6.46 0.39 10.76
CA GLN A 54 -6.73 0.74 12.17
C GLN A 54 -5.54 0.31 13.08
N PRO A 55 -5.52 0.68 14.37
CA PRO A 55 -4.36 0.47 15.26
C PRO A 55 -3.88 -0.98 15.32
N SER A 56 -2.58 -1.16 15.45
CA SER A 56 -1.93 -2.47 15.60
C SER A 56 -0.63 -2.33 16.38
N ASN A 57 -0.22 -3.34 17.16
CA ASN A 57 1.10 -3.31 17.80
C ASN A 57 2.22 -3.35 16.74
N SER A 58 2.08 -4.23 15.74
CA SER A 58 3.03 -4.34 14.64
C SER A 58 2.34 -4.38 13.26
N SER A 59 2.90 -3.64 12.30
CA SER A 59 2.42 -3.69 10.91
C SER A 59 3.54 -3.80 9.90
N TYR A 60 3.48 -4.85 9.06
CA TYR A 60 4.30 -4.98 7.87
C TYR A 60 3.44 -4.77 6.61
N MET A 61 3.96 -3.99 5.67
CA MET A 61 3.32 -3.78 4.38
C MET A 61 4.35 -3.73 3.26
N ARG A 62 4.14 -4.57 2.24
CA ARG A 62 4.91 -4.55 0.99
C ARG A 62 3.98 -4.36 -0.19
N ILE A 63 4.26 -3.35 -1.00
CA ILE A 63 3.54 -3.08 -2.24
C ILE A 63 4.54 -3.11 -3.38
N GLN A 64 4.26 -3.95 -4.38
CA GLN A 64 4.99 -4.02 -5.64
C GLN A 64 4.02 -3.73 -6.77
N LYS A 65 4.32 -2.70 -7.56
CA LYS A 65 3.60 -2.38 -8.80
C LYS A 65 4.57 -2.42 -9.98
N GLN A 66 4.23 -3.21 -10.99
CA GLN A 66 4.87 -3.26 -12.31
C GLN A 66 4.42 -2.05 -13.18
N PRO A 67 4.98 -1.86 -14.40
CA PRO A 67 4.76 -0.66 -15.20
C PRO A 67 3.28 -0.30 -15.40
N ASN A 68 3.00 0.99 -15.40
CA ASN A 68 1.68 1.56 -15.64
C ASN A 68 1.80 2.97 -16.23
N ASN A 69 0.83 3.40 -17.05
CA ASN A 69 0.82 4.79 -17.52
C ASN A 69 0.53 5.73 -16.33
N SER A 70 -0.45 5.37 -15.49
CA SER A 70 -0.87 6.19 -14.35
C SER A 70 -1.13 5.35 -13.09
N SER A 71 -0.54 5.76 -11.97
CA SER A 71 -0.81 5.11 -10.67
C SER A 71 -1.03 6.05 -9.49
N TYR A 72 -2.15 5.82 -8.81
CA TYR A 72 -2.48 6.44 -7.54
C TYR A 72 -2.35 5.42 -6.39
N LEU A 73 -1.66 5.84 -5.32
CA LEU A 73 -1.54 5.08 -4.09
C LEU A 73 -1.79 5.99 -2.88
N ARG A 74 -2.79 5.64 -2.07
CA ARG A 74 -3.04 6.27 -0.77
C ARG A 74 -2.98 5.24 0.35
N ILE A 75 -2.15 5.53 1.36
CA ILE A 75 -2.02 4.71 2.56
C ILE A 75 -2.33 5.58 3.77
N GLN A 76 -3.28 5.15 4.60
CA GLN A 76 -3.56 5.74 5.89
C GLN A 76 -3.35 4.69 6.98
N LYS A 77 -2.45 5.00 7.93
CA LYS A 77 -2.18 4.16 9.10
C LYS A 77 -2.46 4.95 10.38
N GLN A 78 -3.27 4.37 11.25
CA GLN A 78 -3.46 4.79 12.65
C GLN A 78 -2.26 4.38 13.53
N PRO A 79 -2.16 4.85 14.80
CA PRO A 79 -1.00 4.63 15.67
C PRO A 79 -0.61 3.15 15.79
N ASN A 80 0.69 2.90 15.93
CA ASN A 80 1.26 1.56 16.13
C ASN A 80 2.58 1.62 16.91
N ASN A 81 2.96 0.54 17.61
CA ASN A 81 4.27 0.49 18.27
C ASN A 81 5.39 0.30 17.25
N GLY A 82 5.13 -0.48 16.19
CA GLY A 82 6.07 -0.71 15.09
C GLY A 82 5.41 -0.74 13.72
N SER A 83 6.01 -0.04 12.75
CA SER A 83 5.59 -0.16 11.35
C SER A 83 6.72 -0.24 10.33
N TYR A 84 6.63 -1.24 9.45
CA TYR A 84 7.42 -1.35 8.24
C TYR A 84 6.55 -1.13 7.01
N LEU A 85 6.97 -0.25 6.11
CA LEU A 85 6.35 -0.03 4.81
C LEU A 85 7.40 0.00 3.72
N ARG A 86 7.30 -0.94 2.77
CA ARG A 86 8.11 -0.96 1.54
C ARG A 86 7.21 -0.81 0.33
N ILE A 87 7.52 0.17 -0.51
CA ILE A 87 6.85 0.42 -1.78
C ILE A 87 7.91 0.34 -2.88
N GLN A 88 7.69 -0.54 -3.85
CA GLN A 88 8.47 -0.61 -5.09
C GLN A 88 7.53 -0.35 -6.27
N LYS A 89 7.86 0.68 -7.05
CA LYS A 89 7.17 1.02 -8.30
C LYS A 89 8.18 0.99 -9.46
N GLN A 90 7.83 0.24 -10.50
CA GLN A 90 8.46 0.23 -11.82
C GLN A 90 7.99 1.43 -12.67
N PRO A 91 8.69 1.79 -13.76
CA PRO A 91 8.48 3.04 -14.50
C PRO A 91 7.09 3.20 -15.10
N GLY A 92 6.71 4.47 -15.30
CA GLY A 92 5.41 4.89 -15.81
C GLY A 92 5.36 6.38 -16.16
N ASN A 93 4.27 6.85 -16.76
CA ASN A 93 4.18 8.27 -17.16
C ASN A 93 3.89 9.16 -15.95
N SER A 94 2.97 8.75 -15.07
CA SER A 94 2.49 9.57 -13.96
C SER A 94 2.29 8.76 -12.67
N SER A 95 2.79 9.28 -11.55
CA SER A 95 2.58 8.63 -10.25
C SER A 95 2.23 9.59 -9.11
N TYR A 96 1.19 9.25 -8.36
CA TYR A 96 0.82 9.92 -7.10
C TYR A 96 0.95 8.93 -5.94
N LEU A 97 1.68 9.34 -4.90
CA LEU A 97 1.80 8.62 -3.64
C LEU A 97 1.50 9.55 -2.48
N ARG A 98 0.48 9.20 -1.68
CA ARG A 98 0.22 9.83 -0.38
C ARG A 98 0.24 8.79 0.72
N ILE A 99 1.12 9.00 1.68
CA ILE A 99 1.16 8.29 2.95
C ILE A 99 0.67 9.26 4.01
N GLN A 100 -0.08 8.76 4.99
CA GLN A 100 -0.41 9.45 6.22
C GLN A 100 -0.22 8.45 7.34
N LYS A 101 0.67 8.76 8.28
CA LYS A 101 0.94 7.95 9.46
C LYS A 101 0.70 8.80 10.70
N GLN A 102 -0.07 8.27 11.64
CA GLN A 102 -0.11 8.75 13.02
C GLN A 102 1.14 8.26 13.78
N PRO A 103 1.52 8.89 14.92
CA PRO A 103 2.77 8.60 15.62
C PRO A 103 2.95 7.11 15.95
N SER A 104 4.20 6.68 15.94
CA SER A 104 4.61 5.31 16.23
C SER A 104 5.96 5.29 16.94
N ASN A 105 6.14 4.39 17.91
CA ASN A 105 7.40 4.30 18.65
C ASN A 105 8.58 3.91 17.73
N SER A 106 8.33 3.09 16.71
CA SER A 106 9.31 2.74 15.70
C SER A 106 8.69 2.68 14.30
N SER A 107 9.35 3.30 13.31
CA SER A 107 8.88 3.20 11.93
C SER A 107 10.01 3.13 10.92
N TYR A 108 9.80 2.30 9.90
CA TYR A 108 10.64 2.21 8.71
C TYR A 108 9.79 2.42 7.47
N LEU A 109 10.25 3.31 6.59
CA LEU A 109 9.66 3.57 5.29
C LEU A 109 10.73 3.48 4.21
N ARG A 110 10.52 2.60 3.23
CA ARG A 110 11.33 2.56 2.01
C ARG A 110 10.45 2.71 0.78
N ILE A 111 10.75 3.72 -0.03
CA ILE A 111 10.10 3.96 -1.31
C ILE A 111 11.18 3.88 -2.39
N GLN A 112 11.02 2.96 -3.32
CA GLN A 112 11.87 2.84 -4.51
C GLN A 112 11.00 3.07 -5.74
N LYS A 113 11.38 4.06 -6.53
CA LYS A 113 10.75 4.38 -7.82
C LYS A 113 11.84 4.35 -8.88
N GLN A 114 11.64 3.61 -9.97
CA GLN A 114 12.43 3.75 -11.20
C GLN A 114 11.61 4.62 -12.16
N GLN A 115 12.20 5.74 -12.60
CA GLN A 115 11.76 6.70 -13.63
C GLN A 115 10.24 6.93 -13.83
N ASN A 116 9.79 8.17 -13.61
CA ASN A 116 8.49 8.65 -14.12
C ASN A 116 8.66 10.00 -14.80
N ILE A 117 7.86 10.29 -15.81
CA ILE A 117 7.81 11.62 -16.43
C ILE A 117 7.30 12.65 -15.40
N THR A 118 6.26 12.30 -14.64
CA THR A 118 5.75 13.12 -13.54
C THR A 118 5.53 12.31 -12.27
N SER A 119 5.88 12.89 -11.11
CA SER A 119 5.64 12.23 -9.83
C SER A 119 5.34 13.18 -8.69
N TYR A 120 4.39 12.80 -7.84
CA TYR A 120 4.08 13.46 -6.57
C TYR A 120 4.23 12.49 -5.40
N LEU A 121 4.87 12.97 -4.33
CA LEU A 121 5.03 12.25 -3.07
C LEU A 121 4.66 13.15 -1.90
N ARG A 122 3.73 12.68 -1.06
CA ARG A 122 3.44 13.23 0.26
C ARG A 122 3.51 12.11 1.28
N ILE A 123 4.19 12.34 2.39
CA ILE A 123 4.32 11.38 3.51
C ILE A 123 3.65 11.95 4.75
#